data_AF-A0A3B8Q5Y3-F1
#
_entry.id   AF-A0A3B8Q5Y3-F1
#
_cell.length_a   1.000
_cell.length_b   1.000
_cell.length_c   1.000
_cell.angle_alpha   90.00
_cell.angle_beta   90.00
_cell.angle_gamma   90.00
#
_symmetry.space_group_name_H-M   'P 1'
#
loop_
_entity.id
_entity.type
_entity.pdbx_description
1 polymer ?
#
loop_
_entity_poly.entity_id
_entity_poly.type
_entity_poly.pdbx_seq_one_letter_code
_entity_poly.pdbx_strand_id
1 'polypeptide(L)'
;MSKAKTAKAARFAKNQVELAAILGVTRQTLYNWLRVDGNPGVRSNGTLEIEAWRHWADTTGRKSTSSNLAKDRLIDKQIEKIDQWLRVSRRLHVPVAEVEAVGAELGAAIRKVITTLHLEASDLVARDLAYIEARLIAKEDEIIEQLFALDSSISKLQEERDLATLEDEP
;
A
#
# COMPACT_ATOMS: atom_id res chain seq x y z
N MET A 1 19.32 12.19 0.76
CA MET A 1 20.23 11.88 -0.36
C MET A 1 20.73 10.45 -0.23
N SER A 2 20.27 9.58 -1.14
CA SER A 2 20.60 8.16 -1.22
C SER A 2 22.08 7.96 -1.53
N LYS A 3 22.84 7.30 -0.64
CA LYS A 3 24.16 6.76 -0.96
C LYS A 3 23.99 5.31 -1.41
N ALA A 4 23.48 5.12 -2.62
CA ALA A 4 23.75 3.93 -3.40
C ALA A 4 25.23 3.99 -3.82
N LYS A 5 26.13 3.61 -2.90
CA LYS A 5 27.53 3.37 -3.26
C LYS A 5 27.57 2.02 -3.95
N THR A 6 27.57 2.06 -5.28
CA THR A 6 27.92 0.92 -6.14
C THR A 6 29.29 0.40 -5.69
N ALA A 7 29.30 -0.60 -4.82
CA ALA A 7 30.52 -1.22 -4.33
C ALA A 7 31.06 -2.06 -5.49
N LYS A 8 32.06 -1.51 -6.21
CA LYS A 8 32.94 -2.30 -7.08
C LYS A 8 33.37 -3.53 -6.28
N ALA A 9 32.86 -4.71 -6.65
CA ALA A 9 33.10 -5.93 -5.90
C ALA A 9 34.61 -6.14 -5.80
N ALA A 10 35.16 -6.04 -4.59
CA ALA A 10 36.57 -6.34 -4.38
C ALA A 10 36.79 -7.79 -4.81
N ARG A 11 37.81 -8.04 -5.63
CA ARG A 11 38.14 -9.41 -6.08
C ARG A 11 38.67 -10.27 -4.93
N PHE A 12 39.28 -9.63 -3.93
CA PHE A 12 39.92 -10.28 -2.80
C PHE A 12 39.38 -9.73 -1.47
N ALA A 13 39.15 -10.63 -0.52
CA ALA A 13 38.93 -10.31 0.88
C ALA A 13 40.29 -10.27 1.60
N LYS A 14 40.48 -9.29 2.48
CA LYS A 14 41.73 -9.07 3.23
C LYS A 14 41.92 -10.07 4.35
N ASN A 15 40.83 -10.62 4.89
CA ASN A 15 40.87 -11.61 5.95
C ASN A 15 39.62 -12.50 5.93
N GLN A 16 39.63 -13.54 6.77
CA GLN A 16 38.53 -14.51 6.89
C GLN A 16 37.22 -13.86 7.37
N VAL A 17 37.29 -12.80 8.18
CA VAL A 17 36.08 -12.12 8.70
C VAL A 17 35.36 -11.39 7.57
N GLU A 18 36.13 -10.68 6.74
CA GLU A 18 35.62 -9.99 5.55
C GLU A 18 35.07 -10.98 4.53
N LEU A 19 35.77 -12.09 4.28
CA LEU A 19 35.26 -13.13 3.38
C LEU A 19 33.95 -13.75 3.90
N ALA A 20 33.88 -14.07 5.19
CA ALA A 20 32.67 -14.62 5.79
C ALA A 20 31.48 -13.67 5.64
N ALA A 21 31.68 -12.36 5.87
CA ALA A 21 30.66 -11.34 5.64
C ALA A 21 30.22 -11.26 4.17
N ILE A 22 31.16 -11.29 3.22
CA ILE A 22 30.89 -11.22 1.77
C ILE A 22 30.15 -12.47 1.26
N LEU A 23 30.44 -13.64 1.84
CA LEU A 23 29.79 -14.90 1.52
C LEU A 23 28.49 -15.13 2.32
N GLY A 24 28.13 -14.23 3.25
CA GLY A 24 26.94 -14.39 4.07
C GLY A 24 26.98 -15.59 5.02
N VAL A 25 28.18 -15.99 5.46
CA VAL A 25 28.39 -17.11 6.40
C VAL A 25 29.05 -16.63 7.69
N THR A 26 28.97 -17.42 8.75
CA THR A 26 29.67 -17.07 9.99
C THR A 26 31.19 -17.31 9.86
N ARG A 27 31.99 -16.59 10.65
CA ARG A 27 33.44 -16.83 10.73
C ARG A 27 33.75 -18.30 11.10
N GLN A 28 32.94 -18.91 11.96
CA GLN A 28 33.08 -20.31 12.35
C GLN A 28 32.83 -21.26 11.16
N THR A 29 31.83 -20.95 10.33
CA THR A 29 31.54 -21.70 9.12
C THR A 29 32.72 -21.67 8.15
N LEU A 30 33.30 -20.48 7.92
CA LEU A 30 34.46 -20.34 7.05
C LEU A 30 35.70 -21.05 7.61
N TYR A 31 35.91 -21.00 8.93
CA TYR A 31 36.98 -21.73 9.61
C TYR A 31 36.85 -23.25 9.43
N ASN A 32 35.62 -23.77 9.49
CA ASN A 32 35.36 -25.18 9.20
C ASN A 32 35.61 -25.51 7.73
N TRP A 33 35.26 -24.62 6.80
CA TRP A 33 35.50 -24.82 5.36
C TRP A 33 36.99 -24.88 5.00
N LEU A 34 37.83 -24.11 5.68
CA LEU A 34 39.29 -24.13 5.52
C LEU A 34 39.94 -25.47 5.88
N ARG A 35 39.24 -26.32 6.66
CA ARG A 35 39.71 -27.66 7.06
C ARG A 35 39.26 -28.75 6.11
N VAL A 36 38.44 -28.43 5.12
CA VAL A 36 37.98 -29.39 4.12
C VAL A 36 38.99 -29.41 2.98
N ASP A 37 39.40 -30.60 2.56
CA ASP A 37 40.24 -30.77 1.38
C ASP A 37 39.60 -30.21 0.10
N GLY A 38 40.44 -29.67 -0.77
CA GLY A 38 40.01 -29.05 -2.03
C GLY A 38 39.43 -27.65 -1.89
N ASN A 39 39.54 -27.00 -0.72
CA ASN A 39 39.17 -25.59 -0.56
C ASN A 39 40.10 -24.65 -1.35
N PRO A 40 39.65 -23.44 -1.73
CA PRO A 40 40.47 -22.48 -2.50
C PRO A 40 41.70 -21.96 -1.74
N GLY A 41 41.78 -22.20 -0.43
CA GLY A 41 42.91 -21.85 0.40
C GLY A 41 43.02 -20.36 0.70
N VAL A 42 44.08 -20.05 1.45
CA VAL A 42 44.57 -18.71 1.70
C VAL A 42 45.79 -18.50 0.83
N ARG A 43 45.86 -17.39 0.09
CA ARG A 43 47.06 -17.07 -0.71
C ARG A 43 48.25 -16.74 0.21
N SER A 44 49.46 -16.78 -0.33
CA SER A 44 50.71 -16.49 0.39
C SER A 44 50.74 -15.12 1.08
N ASN A 45 49.94 -14.16 0.61
CA ASN A 45 49.79 -12.82 1.16
C ASN A 45 48.65 -12.69 2.21
N GLY A 46 48.03 -13.79 2.62
CA GLY A 46 46.92 -13.79 3.58
C GLY A 46 45.55 -13.40 3.01
N THR A 47 45.46 -13.06 1.72
CA THR A 47 44.19 -12.68 1.07
C THR A 47 43.43 -13.88 0.52
N LEU A 48 42.11 -13.74 0.38
CA LEU A 48 41.22 -14.79 -0.13
C LEU A 48 40.46 -14.31 -1.36
N GLU A 49 40.42 -15.11 -2.43
CA GLU A 49 39.73 -14.78 -3.68
C GLU A 49 38.23 -15.07 -3.59
N ILE A 50 37.40 -14.03 -3.65
CA ILE A 50 35.97 -14.13 -3.32
C ILE A 50 35.22 -15.02 -4.30
N GLU A 51 35.51 -14.93 -5.60
CA GLU A 51 34.85 -15.74 -6.63
C GLU A 51 35.22 -17.22 -6.54
N ALA A 52 36.48 -17.55 -6.24
CA ALA A 52 36.92 -18.93 -6.06
C ALA A 52 36.19 -19.58 -4.87
N TRP A 53 36.03 -18.83 -3.77
CA TRP A 53 35.28 -19.28 -2.60
C TRP A 53 33.78 -19.41 -2.85
N ARG A 54 33.16 -18.52 -3.65
CA ARG A 54 31.75 -18.68 -4.07
C ARG A 54 31.56 -19.93 -4.91
N HIS A 55 32.37 -20.08 -5.95
CA HIS A 55 32.28 -21.22 -6.87
C HIS A 55 32.49 -22.54 -6.13
N TRP A 56 33.49 -22.63 -5.24
CA TRP A 56 33.71 -23.82 -4.44
C TRP A 56 32.56 -24.13 -3.47
N ALA A 57 31.98 -23.11 -2.83
CA ALA A 57 30.84 -23.30 -1.94
C ALA A 57 29.62 -23.86 -2.72
N ASP A 58 29.37 -23.32 -3.92
CA ASP A 58 28.28 -23.76 -4.79
C ASP A 58 28.49 -25.18 -5.31
N THR A 59 29.70 -25.54 -5.78
CA THR A 59 29.99 -26.88 -6.31
C THR A 59 30.02 -27.96 -5.23
N THR A 60 30.37 -27.62 -4.00
CA THR A 60 30.41 -28.57 -2.88
C THR A 60 29.08 -28.69 -2.13
N GLY A 61 28.03 -28.01 -2.60
CA GLY A 61 26.72 -27.98 -1.96
C GLY A 61 26.73 -27.33 -0.57
N ARG A 62 27.84 -26.68 -0.21
CA ARG A 62 27.99 -25.91 1.02
C ARG A 62 27.30 -24.60 0.79
N LYS A 63 26.02 -24.54 1.17
CA LYS A 63 25.24 -23.31 1.10
C LYS A 63 26.00 -22.19 1.83
N SER A 64 26.66 -21.32 1.04
CA SER A 64 26.63 -19.88 1.27
C SER A 64 25.20 -19.62 1.69
N THR A 65 24.97 -19.35 2.97
CA THR A 65 23.61 -19.43 3.47
C THR A 65 22.89 -18.28 2.81
N SER A 66 22.08 -18.63 1.82
CA SER A 66 20.91 -17.90 1.34
C SER A 66 19.86 -17.74 2.46
N SER A 67 20.33 -17.61 3.71
CA SER A 67 19.63 -17.22 4.94
C SER A 67 18.93 -15.88 4.74
N ASN A 68 19.38 -15.12 3.73
CA ASN A 68 18.67 -13.96 3.26
C ASN A 68 17.32 -14.36 2.64
N LEU A 69 17.17 -15.35 1.77
CA LEU A 69 15.87 -15.64 1.13
C LEU A 69 14.69 -15.86 2.09
N ALA A 70 14.89 -16.57 3.21
CA ALA A 70 13.83 -16.78 4.20
C ALA A 70 13.57 -15.53 5.05
N LYS A 71 14.61 -14.74 5.35
CA LYS A 71 14.50 -13.46 6.06
C LYS A 71 13.94 -12.37 5.15
N ASP A 72 14.33 -12.33 3.89
CA ASP A 72 13.84 -11.47 2.82
C ASP A 72 12.34 -11.72 2.64
N ARG A 73 11.90 -12.98 2.53
CA ARG A 73 10.46 -13.31 2.51
C ARG A 73 9.71 -12.87 3.78
N LEU A 74 10.35 -12.91 4.95
CA LEU A 74 9.75 -12.44 6.19
C LEU A 74 9.67 -10.90 6.20
N ILE A 75 10.72 -10.23 5.75
CA ILE A 75 10.80 -8.77 5.59
C ILE A 75 9.75 -8.30 4.58
N ASP A 76 9.58 -8.97 3.45
CA ASP A 76 8.56 -8.66 2.45
C ASP A 76 7.16 -8.73 3.05
N LYS A 77 6.86 -9.78 3.81
CA LYS A 77 5.59 -9.91 4.53
C LYS A 77 5.39 -8.84 5.60
N GLN A 78 6.47 -8.40 6.25
CA GLN A 78 6.41 -7.31 7.23
C GLN A 78 6.19 -5.96 6.54
N ILE A 79 6.85 -5.72 5.40
CA ILE A 79 6.63 -4.53 4.56
C ILE A 79 5.18 -4.51 4.09
N GLU A 80 4.64 -5.62 3.61
CA GLU A 80 3.24 -5.72 3.17
C GLU A 80 2.27 -5.36 4.31
N LYS A 81 2.52 -5.86 5.52
CA LYS A 81 1.72 -5.52 6.71
C LYS A 81 1.84 -4.05 7.10
N ILE A 82 3.04 -3.47 7.04
CA ILE A 82 3.29 -2.05 7.32
C ILE A 82 2.64 -1.18 6.25
N ASP A 83 2.70 -1.56 4.97
CA ASP A 83 2.06 -0.85 3.87
C ASP A 83 0.54 -0.88 4.00
N GLN A 84 -0.04 -2.03 4.38
CA GLN A 84 -1.46 -2.13 4.66
C GLN A 84 -1.86 -1.23 5.83
N TRP A 85 -1.09 -1.27 6.93
CA TRP A 85 -1.29 -0.40 8.08
C TRP A 85 -1.13 1.08 7.73
N LEU A 86 -0.16 1.45 6.87
CA LEU A 86 0.03 2.81 6.37
C LEU A 86 -1.12 3.24 5.46
N ARG A 87 -1.67 2.36 4.61
CA ARG A 87 -2.83 2.68 3.77
C ARG A 87 -4.08 2.93 4.61
N VAL A 88 -4.28 2.13 5.66
CA VAL A 88 -5.35 2.33 6.66
C VAL A 88 -5.11 3.65 7.42
N SER A 89 -3.90 3.87 7.92
CA SER A 89 -3.54 5.06 8.72
C SER A 89 -3.58 6.35 7.88
N ARG A 90 -3.31 6.27 6.58
CA ARG A 90 -3.40 7.39 5.64
C ARG A 90 -4.81 7.60 5.08
N ARG A 91 -5.84 6.94 5.63
CA ARG A 91 -7.25 7.09 5.24
C ARG A 91 -7.55 6.88 3.76
N LEU A 92 -6.76 6.06 3.07
CA LEU A 92 -7.03 5.63 1.69
C LEU A 92 -8.07 4.51 1.61
N HIS A 93 -8.72 4.19 2.73
CA HIS A 93 -9.70 3.12 2.83
C HIS A 93 -10.88 3.58 3.67
N VAL A 94 -12.05 3.66 3.03
CA VAL A 94 -13.34 3.91 3.70
C VAL A 94 -13.96 2.54 4.00
N PRO A 95 -14.33 2.25 5.27
CA PRO A 95 -15.03 1.02 5.62
C PRO A 95 -16.31 0.83 4.80
N VAL A 96 -16.56 -0.40 4.36
CA VAL A 96 -17.75 -0.72 3.55
C VAL A 96 -19.05 -0.31 4.25
N ALA A 97 -19.14 -0.52 5.57
CA ALA A 97 -20.30 -0.13 6.36
C ALA A 97 -20.59 1.38 6.30
N GLU A 98 -19.56 2.22 6.18
CA GLU A 98 -19.70 3.66 6.07
C GLU A 98 -20.20 4.06 4.67
N VAL A 99 -19.70 3.41 3.62
CA VAL A 99 -20.21 3.57 2.25
C VAL A 99 -21.69 3.17 2.15
N GLU A 100 -22.06 2.07 2.81
CA GLU A 100 -23.44 1.58 2.85
C GLU A 100 -24.38 2.55 3.56
N ALA A 101 -23.96 3.13 4.69
CA ALA A 101 -24.74 4.10 5.44
C ALA A 101 -25.01 5.37 4.62
N VAL A 102 -23.96 5.96 4.04
CA VAL A 102 -24.10 7.15 3.18
C VAL A 102 -24.95 6.84 1.93
N GLY A 103 -24.74 5.67 1.32
CA GLY A 103 -25.54 5.23 0.17
C GLY A 103 -27.02 5.04 0.51
N ALA A 104 -27.34 4.54 1.72
CA ALA A 104 -28.71 4.38 2.20
C ALA A 104 -29.39 5.73 2.44
N GLU A 105 -28.68 6.69 3.04
CA GLU A 105 -29.19 8.05 3.25
C GLU A 105 -29.47 8.77 1.93
N LEU A 106 -28.53 8.71 0.99
CA LEU A 106 -28.70 9.28 -0.35
C LEU A 106 -29.88 8.61 -1.08
N GLY A 107 -29.97 7.28 -1.02
CA GLY A 107 -31.06 6.53 -1.62
C GLY A 107 -32.43 6.87 -1.02
N ALA A 108 -32.50 7.13 0.28
CA ALA A 108 -33.72 7.55 0.96
C ALA A 108 -34.16 8.97 0.53
N ALA A 109 -33.21 9.90 0.43
CA ALA A 109 -33.48 11.27 -0.02
C ALA A 109 -33.99 11.31 -1.46
N ILE A 110 -33.32 10.62 -2.38
CA ILE A 110 -33.74 10.52 -3.80
C ILE A 110 -35.13 9.90 -3.91
N ARG A 111 -35.37 8.79 -3.19
CA ARG A 111 -36.67 8.10 -3.22
C ARG A 111 -37.79 9.00 -2.73
N LYS A 112 -37.58 9.77 -1.66
CA LYS A 112 -38.55 10.75 -1.15
C LYS A 112 -38.93 11.74 -2.24
N VAL A 113 -37.94 12.35 -2.90
CA VAL A 113 -38.17 13.33 -3.97
C VAL A 113 -38.97 12.72 -5.14
N ILE A 114 -38.51 11.59 -5.68
CA ILE A 114 -39.16 10.93 -6.82
C ILE A 114 -40.59 10.52 -6.47
N THR A 115 -40.81 9.98 -5.28
CA THR A 115 -42.16 9.57 -4.85
C THR A 115 -43.12 10.73 -4.69
N THR A 116 -42.69 11.99 -4.66
CA THR A 116 -43.62 13.13 -4.61
C THR A 116 -44.03 13.64 -5.99
N LEU A 117 -43.32 13.29 -7.06
CA LEU A 117 -43.60 13.79 -8.41
C LEU A 117 -45.01 13.43 -8.91
N HIS A 118 -45.51 12.24 -8.58
CA HIS A 118 -46.85 11.82 -8.99
C HIS A 118 -47.96 12.65 -8.33
N LEU A 119 -47.69 13.38 -7.25
CA LEU A 119 -48.66 14.24 -6.58
C LEU A 119 -48.94 15.52 -7.39
N GLU A 120 -48.01 15.95 -8.23
CA GLU A 120 -48.21 17.08 -9.14
C GLU A 120 -49.11 16.70 -10.32
N ALA A 121 -49.29 15.40 -10.60
CA ALA A 121 -50.01 14.94 -11.78
C ALA A 121 -51.47 15.41 -11.80
N SER A 122 -52.15 15.46 -10.65
CA SER A 122 -53.55 15.92 -10.56
C SER A 122 -53.73 17.42 -10.86
N ASP A 123 -52.75 18.25 -10.50
CA ASP A 123 -52.79 19.69 -10.73
C ASP A 123 -52.52 20.07 -12.19
N LEU A 124 -51.87 19.19 -12.93
CA LEU A 124 -51.48 19.40 -14.33
C LEU A 124 -52.57 18.98 -15.34
N VAL A 125 -53.56 18.17 -14.94
CA VAL A 125 -54.56 17.56 -15.86
C VAL A 125 -55.41 18.58 -16.63
N ALA A 126 -55.65 19.77 -16.06
CA ALA A 126 -56.55 20.77 -16.63
C ALA A 126 -55.83 22.07 -17.08
N ARG A 127 -54.51 22.01 -17.27
CA ARG A 127 -53.68 23.18 -17.60
C ARG A 127 -53.21 23.14 -19.05
N ASP A 128 -52.83 24.30 -19.58
CA ASP A 128 -52.25 24.37 -20.92
C ASP A 128 -50.80 23.85 -20.94
N LEU A 129 -50.30 23.51 -22.13
CA LEU A 129 -48.97 22.92 -22.31
C LEU A 129 -47.85 23.83 -21.77
N ALA A 130 -47.97 25.15 -21.99
CA ALA A 130 -46.95 26.12 -21.57
C ALA A 130 -46.83 26.19 -20.04
N TYR A 131 -47.96 26.11 -19.33
CA TYR A 131 -47.99 26.03 -17.87
C TYR A 131 -47.41 24.71 -17.36
N ILE A 132 -47.74 23.59 -18.01
CA ILE A 132 -47.23 22.27 -17.64
C ILE A 132 -45.70 22.24 -17.77
N GLU A 133 -45.15 22.72 -18.89
CA GLU A 133 -43.70 22.80 -19.09
C GLU A 133 -43.03 23.68 -18.04
N ALA A 134 -43.53 24.90 -17.82
CA ALA A 134 -42.97 25.81 -16.82
C ALA A 134 -43.00 25.21 -15.40
N ARG A 135 -44.09 24.51 -15.05
CA ARG A 135 -44.23 23.89 -13.73
C ARG A 135 -43.30 22.69 -13.54
N LEU A 136 -43.14 21.85 -14.57
CA LEU A 136 -42.23 20.71 -14.50
C LEU A 136 -40.77 21.15 -14.45
N ILE A 137 -40.37 22.16 -15.23
CA ILE A 137 -39.02 22.74 -15.18
C ILE A 137 -38.73 23.31 -13.80
N ALA A 138 -39.63 24.12 -13.25
CA ALA A 138 -39.46 24.68 -11.91
C ALA A 138 -39.34 23.59 -10.83
N LYS A 139 -40.03 22.46 -11.01
CA LYS A 139 -39.94 21.32 -10.10
C LYS A 139 -38.62 20.55 -10.26
N GLU A 140 -38.13 20.40 -11.48
CA GLU A 140 -36.81 19.83 -11.76
C GLU A 140 -35.71 20.66 -11.10
N ASP A 141 -35.77 21.98 -11.23
CA ASP A 141 -34.82 22.90 -10.60
C ASP A 141 -34.84 22.79 -9.06
N GLU A 142 -36.04 22.74 -8.45
CA GLU A 142 -36.20 22.54 -7.00
C GLU A 142 -35.55 21.23 -6.52
N ILE A 143 -35.69 20.15 -7.31
CA ILE A 143 -35.10 18.84 -7.01
C ILE A 143 -33.57 18.91 -7.10
N ILE A 144 -33.05 19.55 -8.15
CA ILE A 144 -31.62 19.73 -8.35
C ILE A 144 -31.02 20.54 -7.20
N GLU A 145 -31.67 21.63 -6.78
CA GLU A 145 -31.24 22.42 -5.61
C GLU A 145 -31.22 21.60 -4.32
N GLN A 146 -32.25 20.77 -4.07
CA GLN A 146 -32.29 19.89 -2.90
C GLN A 146 -31.16 18.86 -2.91
N LEU A 147 -30.83 18.31 -4.08
CA LEU A 147 -29.71 17.37 -4.23
C LEU A 147 -28.36 18.07 -4.01
N PHE A 148 -28.17 19.29 -4.52
CA PHE A 148 -26.96 20.08 -4.25
C PHE A 148 -26.81 20.45 -2.77
N ALA A 149 -27.90 20.80 -2.10
CA ALA A 149 -27.88 21.08 -0.66
C ALA A 149 -27.49 19.85 0.17
N LEU A 150 -27.95 18.66 -0.25
CA LEU A 150 -27.56 17.39 0.36
C LEU A 150 -26.08 17.09 0.12
N ASP A 151 -25.59 17.26 -1.10
CA ASP A 151 -24.17 17.07 -1.46
C ASP A 151 -23.23 18.00 -0.67
N SER A 152 -23.61 19.27 -0.53
CA SER A 152 -22.86 20.23 0.30
C SER A 152 -22.89 19.85 1.79
N SER A 153 -24.01 19.36 2.30
CA SER A 153 -24.13 18.92 3.70
C SER A 153 -23.29 17.67 3.96
N ILE A 154 -23.28 16.71 3.04
CA ILE A 154 -22.43 15.51 3.10
C ILE A 154 -20.94 15.92 3.07
N SER A 155 -20.57 16.86 2.18
CA SER A 155 -19.19 17.35 2.09
C SER A 155 -18.72 18.01 3.39
N LYS A 156 -19.56 18.84 4.03
CA LYS A 156 -19.24 19.47 5.33
C LYS A 156 -19.09 18.45 6.45
N LEU A 157 -19.98 17.45 6.51
CA LEU A 157 -19.88 16.38 7.50
C LEU A 157 -18.61 15.55 7.31
N GLN A 158 -18.17 15.35 6.07
CA GLN A 158 -16.89 14.72 5.76
C GLN A 158 -15.70 15.58 6.22
N GLU A 159 -15.73 16.89 5.96
CA GLU A 159 -14.70 17.83 6.41
C GLU A 159 -14.61 17.91 7.95
N GLU A 160 -15.75 18.01 8.64
CA GLU A 160 -15.83 18.03 10.11
C GLU A 160 -15.34 16.73 10.73
N ARG A 161 -15.73 15.57 10.16
CA ARG A 161 -15.20 14.26 10.56
C ARG A 161 -13.69 14.21 10.37
N ASP A 162 -13.19 14.72 9.25
CA ASP A 162 -11.77 14.69 8.92
C ASP A 162 -10.95 15.57 9.87
N LEU A 163 -11.50 16.72 10.26
CA LEU A 163 -10.92 17.65 11.25
C LEU A 163 -10.89 17.04 12.66
N ALA A 164 -11.99 16.43 13.11
CA ALA A 164 -12.11 15.82 14.45
C ALA A 164 -11.11 14.67 14.67
N THR A 165 -10.73 13.97 13.61
CA THR A 165 -9.77 12.86 13.67
C THR A 165 -8.30 13.30 13.50
N LEU A 166 -8.04 14.60 13.29
CA LEU A 166 -6.69 15.19 13.37
C LEU A 166 -6.37 15.72 14.78
N GLU A 167 -7.39 16.03 15.59
CA GLU A 167 -7.23 16.52 16.97
C GLU A 167 -6.97 15.39 17.99
N ASP A 168 -7.15 14.13 17.60
CA ASP A 168 -6.95 12.93 18.43
C ASP A 168 -5.56 12.26 18.27
N GLU A 169 -4.61 12.85 17.51
CA GLU A 169 -3.20 12.41 17.49
C GLU A 169 -2.39 13.06 18.63
N PRO A 170 -1.75 12.28 19.54
CA PRO A 170 -0.82 12.80 20.54
C PRO A 170 0.56 13.20 19.97
#